data_AF-A0A3N8CZZ4-F1
#
_entry.id   AF-A0A3N8CZZ4-F1
#
_cell.length_a   1.000
_cell.length_b   1.000
_cell.length_c   1.000
_cell.angle_alpha   90.00
_cell.angle_beta   90.00
_cell.angle_gamma   90.00
#
_symmetry.space_group_name_H-M   'P 1'
#
loop_
_entity.id
_entity.type
_entity.pdbx_description
1 polymer ?
#
loop_
_entity_poly.entity_id
_entity_poly.type
_entity_poly.pdbx_seq_one_letter_code
_entity_poly.pdbx_strand_id
1 'polypeptide(L)' 'MKTIAQQGVLAGLRVLDLLRVLAGPWAGQPLADVGANVVKIERPRMGDDTRVPFTSTYRHWPASARSAAQTRLSQNT' A
#
# COMPACT_ATOMS: atom_id res chain seq x y z
N MET A 1 -7.08 -33.97 -2.51
CA MET A 1 -6.40 -32.77 -1.96
C MET A 1 -7.39 -32.04 -1.08
N LYS A 2 -7.07 -31.83 0.21
CA LYS A 2 -7.93 -31.11 1.14
C LYS A 2 -7.50 -29.65 1.10
N THR A 3 -8.26 -28.80 0.40
CA THR A 3 -8.03 -27.36 0.44
C THR A 3 -8.29 -26.91 1.87
N ILE A 4 -7.27 -26.34 2.52
CA ILE A 4 -7.43 -25.76 3.84
C ILE A 4 -8.38 -24.57 3.64
N ALA A 5 -9.59 -24.63 4.18
CA ALA A 5 -10.47 -23.47 4.17
C ALA A 5 -9.78 -22.38 4.98
N GLN A 6 -9.43 -21.25 4.33
CA GLN A 6 -8.92 -20.07 5.03
C GLN A 6 -9.94 -19.71 6.11
N GLN A 7 -9.57 -19.84 7.38
CA GLN A 7 -10.47 -19.54 8.50
C GLN A 7 -10.46 -18.03 8.77
N GLY A 8 -11.63 -17.44 9.02
CA GLY A 8 -11.76 -16.01 9.36
C GLY A 8 -13.15 -15.44 9.01
N VAL A 9 -13.50 -14.28 9.58
CA VAL A 9 -14.81 -13.64 9.37
C VAL A 9 -15.01 -13.18 7.92
N LEU A 10 -13.91 -12.97 7.17
CA LEU A 10 -13.95 -12.60 5.75
C LEU A 10 -13.47 -13.74 4.83
N ALA A 11 -13.44 -14.98 5.34
CA ALA A 11 -13.10 -16.16 4.56
C ALA A 11 -13.94 -16.27 3.28
N GLY A 12 -13.27 -16.55 2.16
CA GLY A 12 -13.92 -16.72 0.85
C GLY A 12 -14.20 -15.42 0.09
N LEU A 13 -14.02 -14.25 0.72
CA LEU A 13 -14.10 -12.97 0.04
C LEU A 13 -12.81 -12.65 -0.72
N ARG A 14 -12.98 -11.99 -1.87
CA ARG A 14 -11.89 -11.41 -2.66
C ARG A 14 -11.98 -9.90 -2.61
N VAL A 15 -10.88 -9.24 -2.28
CA VAL A 15 -10.81 -7.77 -2.13
C VAL A 15 -9.74 -7.23 -3.05
N LEU A 16 -10.07 -6.17 -3.80
CA LEU A 16 -9.11 -5.42 -4.60
C LEU A 16 -8.72 -4.15 -3.83
N ASP A 17 -7.45 -4.05 -3.45
CA ASP A 17 -6.89 -2.84 -2.86
C ASP A 17 -6.36 -1.92 -3.98
N LEU A 18 -7.01 -0.76 -4.14
CA LEU A 18 -6.72 0.27 -5.14
C LEU A 18 -6.09 1.54 -4.54
N LEU A 19 -5.78 1.52 -3.24
CA LEU A 19 -5.22 2.68 -2.54
C LEU A 19 -3.77 2.91 -2.97
N ARG A 20 -3.26 4.13 -2.76
CA ARG A 20 -1.86 4.47 -3.05
C ARG A 20 -1.14 5.00 -1.81
N VAL A 21 0.19 4.92 -1.84
CA VAL A 21 1.06 5.43 -0.77
C VAL A 21 0.70 4.77 0.57
N LEU A 22 0.64 5.52 1.66
CA LEU A 22 0.50 5.00 3.02
C LEU A 22 -0.88 4.40 3.31
N ALA A 23 -1.89 4.70 2.50
CA ALA A 23 -3.26 4.20 2.72
C ALA A 23 -3.40 2.70 2.43
N GLY A 24 -2.56 2.13 1.54
CA GLY A 24 -2.66 0.73 1.09
C GLY A 24 -2.44 -0.32 2.17
N PRO A 25 -1.27 -0.33 2.85
CA PRO A 25 -1.00 -1.30 3.90
C PRO A 25 -2.00 -1.24 5.04
N TRP A 26 -2.49 -0.03 5.37
CA TRP A 26 -3.35 0.18 6.53
C TRP A 26 -4.79 -0.30 6.34
N ALA A 27 -5.32 -0.29 5.11
CA ALA A 27 -6.67 -0.79 4.86
C ALA A 27 -6.69 -2.25 4.42
N GLY A 28 -5.71 -2.69 3.64
CA GLY A 28 -5.69 -4.06 3.08
C GLY A 28 -5.25 -5.12 4.08
N GLN A 29 -4.29 -4.81 4.96
CA GLN A 29 -3.73 -5.80 5.89
C GLN A 29 -4.77 -6.33 6.89
N PRO A 30 -5.57 -5.49 7.58
CA PRO A 30 -6.54 -5.99 8.56
C PRO A 30 -7.57 -6.93 7.94
N LEU A 31 -7.94 -6.73 6.65
CA LEU A 31 -8.87 -7.60 5.94
C LEU A 31 -8.26 -8.96 5.63
N ALA A 32 -6.98 -8.98 5.23
CA ALA A 32 -6.24 -10.22 5.00
C ALA A 32 -6.05 -11.00 6.30
N ASP A 33 -5.74 -10.31 7.40
CA ASP A 33 -5.54 -10.92 8.72
C ASP A 33 -6.79 -11.66 9.23
N VAL A 34 -7.98 -11.20 8.83
CA VAL A 34 -9.26 -11.85 9.18
C VAL A 34 -9.81 -12.77 8.08
N GLY A 35 -8.95 -13.20 7.13
CA GLY A 35 -9.20 -14.30 6.21
C GLY A 35 -9.61 -13.91 4.78
N ALA A 36 -9.61 -12.63 4.42
CA ALA A 36 -9.89 -12.21 3.05
C ALA A 36 -8.72 -12.50 2.10
N ASN A 37 -9.02 -12.83 0.84
CA ASN A 37 -8.01 -12.85 -0.22
C ASN A 37 -7.87 -11.45 -0.82
N VAL A 38 -6.85 -10.70 -0.37
CA VAL A 38 -6.61 -9.31 -0.78
C VAL A 38 -5.54 -9.25 -1.87
N VAL A 39 -5.88 -8.66 -3.02
CA VAL A 39 -4.96 -8.42 -4.14
C VAL A 39 -4.73 -6.93 -4.28
N LYS A 40 -3.47 -6.52 -4.22
CA LYS A 40 -3.06 -5.13 -4.48
C LYS A 40 -2.94 -4.89 -5.98
N ILE A 41 -3.69 -3.92 -6.50
CA ILE A 41 -3.61 -3.51 -7.91
C ILE A 41 -2.79 -2.24 -8.02
N GLU A 42 -1.82 -2.25 -8.94
CA GLU A 42 -0.86 -1.17 -9.07
C GLU A 42 -0.64 -0.76 -10.51
N ARG A 43 -0.05 0.43 -10.68
CA ARG A 43 0.31 0.95 -11.99
C ARG A 43 1.30 -0.01 -12.65
N PRO A 44 1.02 -0.49 -13.88
CA PRO A 44 1.97 -1.29 -14.63
C PRO A 44 3.32 -0.58 -14.74
N ARG A 45 4.41 -1.35 -14.61
CA ARG A 45 5.83 -0.91 -14.68
C ARG A 45 6.32 0.02 -13.57
N MET A 46 5.45 0.82 -12.94
CA MET A 46 5.82 1.75 -11.86
C MET A 46 5.54 1.22 -10.46
N GLY A 47 4.47 0.45 -10.27
CA GLY A 47 4.00 0.03 -8.96
C GLY A 47 3.41 1.17 -8.10
N ASP A 48 3.20 0.87 -6.83
CA ASP A 48 2.92 1.87 -5.79
C ASP A 48 4.15 2.77 -5.52
N ASP A 49 3.91 4.03 -5.14
CA ASP A 49 4.98 5.02 -4.86
C ASP A 49 5.90 4.62 -3.69
N THR A 50 5.46 3.68 -2.84
CA THR A 50 6.25 3.11 -1.74
C THR A 50 7.24 2.02 -2.18
N ARG A 51 7.16 1.52 -3.43
CA ARG A 51 8.13 0.51 -3.95
C ARG A 51 9.49 1.08 -4.28
N VAL A 52 9.56 2.38 -4.45
CA VAL A 52 10.77 3.11 -4.79
C VAL A 52 11.23 3.95 -3.59
N PRO A 53 12.55 4.09 -3.37
CA PRO A 53 13.05 4.96 -2.32
C PRO A 53 12.49 6.38 -2.49
N PHE A 54 12.17 7.06 -1.38
CA PHE A 54 11.67 8.45 -1.38
C PHE A 54 12.52 9.37 -2.28
N THR A 55 13.84 9.18 -2.30
CA THR A 55 14.75 9.95 -3.18
C THR A 55 14.47 9.80 -4.69
N SER A 56 13.88 8.68 -5.11
CA SER A 56 13.59 8.37 -6.51
C SER A 56 12.23 8.94 -6.94
N THR A 57 11.18 8.71 -6.14
CA THR A 57 9.80 9.14 -6.48
C THR A 57 9.67 10.65 -6.48
N TYR A 58 10.27 11.34 -5.51
CA TYR A 58 10.10 12.79 -5.35
C TYR A 58 11.08 13.62 -6.19
N ARG A 59 11.99 12.96 -6.92
CA ARG A 59 13.01 13.62 -7.75
C ARG A 59 12.39 14.49 -8.85
N HIS A 60 11.26 14.06 -9.41
CA HIS A 60 10.56 14.79 -10.46
C HIS A 60 9.59 15.86 -9.92
N TRP A 61 9.42 15.96 -8.59
CA TRP A 61 8.61 17.02 -8.00
C TRP A 61 9.35 18.38 -8.16
N PRO A 62 8.67 19.46 -8.62
CA PRO A 62 9.25 20.80 -8.59
C PRO A 62 9.89 21.14 -7.24
N ALA A 63 11.00 21.88 -7.23
CA ALA A 63 11.76 22.15 -6.00
C ALA A 63 10.87 22.69 -4.85
N SER A 64 9.82 23.43 -5.19
CA SER A 64 8.84 24.00 -4.27
C SER A 64 8.07 23.01 -3.40
N ALA A 65 7.91 21.73 -3.80
CA ALA A 65 7.28 20.75 -2.92
C ALA A 65 8.09 19.48 -2.62
N ARG A 66 9.38 19.50 -2.97
CA ARG A 66 10.39 18.68 -2.28
C ARG A 66 10.53 19.10 -0.80
N SER A 67 10.52 20.41 -0.53
CA SER A 67 10.65 20.95 0.84
C SER A 67 9.48 20.51 1.75
N ALA A 68 8.24 20.61 1.28
CA ALA A 68 7.05 20.26 2.08
C ALA A 68 6.96 18.76 2.44
N ALA A 69 7.38 17.86 1.54
CA ALA A 69 7.37 16.42 1.80
C ALA A 69 8.45 16.00 2.81
N GLN A 70 9.61 16.64 2.77
CA GLN A 70 10.74 16.36 3.67
C GLN A 70 10.51 16.96 5.06
N THR A 71 9.94 18.16 5.15
CA THR A 71 9.58 18.82 6.42
C THR A 71 8.48 18.08 7.18
N ARG A 72 7.51 17.46 6.52
CA ARG A 72 6.47 16.66 7.22
C ARG A 72 6.98 15.35 7.80
N LEU A 73 8.05 14.78 7.25
CA LEU A 73 8.63 13.53 7.75
C LEU A 73 9.58 13.78 8.93
N SER A 74 10.29 14.92 8.97
CA SER A 74 11.17 15.24 10.11
C SER A 74 10.41 15.65 11.38
N GLN A 75 9.11 15.93 11.29
CA GLN A 75 8.29 16.33 12.43
C GLN A 75 7.58 15.15 13.12
N ASN A 76 7.84 13.91 12.69
CA ASN A 76 7.20 12.73 13.26
C ASN A 76 8.21 11.62 13.64
N THR A 77 9.44 12.02 13.99
CA THR A 77 10.43 11.20 14.72
C THR A 77 10.65 11.87 16.07
#